data_AF-A0A931ZDK1-F1
#
_entry.id   AF-A0A931ZDK1-F1
#
_cell.length_a   1.000
_cell.length_b   1.000
_cell.length_c   1.000
_cell.angle_alpha   90.00
_cell.angle_beta   90.00
_cell.angle_gamma   90.00
#
_symmetry.space_group_name_H-M   'P 1'
#
loop_
_entity.id
_entity.type
_entity.pdbx_description
1 polymer ?
#
loop_
_entity_poly.entity_id
_entity_poly.type
_entity_poly.pdbx_seq_one_letter_code
_entity_poly.pdbx_strand_id
1 'polypeptide(L)'
;MSFPHFVRIDRDGRDTERHYVVHTHNPQFTVELTPDREAPDKVGSGVIKRVCVPNSWAGDYGKYAKLLAQAQEFFVASGGGPAPKRMQG
;
A
#
# COMPACT_ATOMS: atom_id res chain seq x y z
N MET A 1 1.60 -16.39 -3.56
CA MET A 1 1.27 -15.96 -2.19
C MET A 1 -0.17 -15.50 -2.15
N SER A 2 -0.87 -15.70 -1.02
CA SER A 2 -2.25 -15.24 -0.82
C SER A 2 -2.26 -14.11 0.21
N PHE A 3 -3.02 -13.04 -0.06
CA PHE A 3 -3.12 -11.85 0.79
C PHE A 3 -4.59 -11.62 1.21
N PRO A 4 -5.19 -12.55 1.97
CA PRO A 4 -6.64 -12.62 2.18
C PRO A 4 -7.23 -11.42 2.95
N HIS A 5 -6.39 -10.64 3.62
CA HIS A 5 -6.83 -9.52 4.46
C HIS A 5 -6.40 -8.15 3.90
N PHE A 6 -5.80 -8.12 2.71
CA PHE A 6 -5.34 -6.88 2.09
C PHE A 6 -6.24 -6.46 0.94
N VAL A 7 -6.52 -5.16 0.89
CA VAL A 7 -7.24 -4.50 -0.21
C VAL A 7 -6.41 -3.32 -0.69
N ARG A 8 -6.29 -3.14 -1.99
CA ARG A 8 -5.68 -1.95 -2.60
C ARG A 8 -6.77 -1.01 -3.09
N ILE A 9 -6.64 0.27 -2.79
CA ILE A 9 -7.48 1.34 -3.33
C ILE A 9 -6.56 2.30 -4.07
N ASP A 10 -6.74 2.37 -5.39
CA ASP A 10 -6.02 3.31 -6.25
C ASP A 10 -6.75 4.63 -6.28
N ARG A 11 -6.01 5.73 -6.12
CA ARG A 11 -6.58 7.08 -6.19
C ARG A 11 -5.80 7.92 -7.19
N ASP A 12 -6.46 8.21 -8.31
CA ASP A 12 -5.96 9.16 -9.29
C ASP A 12 -6.05 10.60 -8.72
N GLY A 13 -4.93 11.09 -8.21
CA GLY A 13 -4.74 12.49 -7.83
C GLY A 13 -4.14 13.31 -8.98
N ARG A 14 -4.37 14.63 -8.99
CA ARG A 14 -3.84 15.53 -10.05
C ARG A 14 -2.30 15.60 -10.11
N ASP A 15 -1.59 15.20 -9.06
CA ASP A 15 -0.15 15.46 -8.91
C ASP A 15 0.69 14.21 -8.53
N THR A 16 0.09 13.23 -7.86
CA THR A 16 0.79 12.01 -7.45
C THR A 16 -0.19 10.86 -7.43
N GLU A 17 0.20 9.77 -8.09
CA GLU A 17 -0.46 8.48 -7.95
C GLU A 17 -0.30 7.99 -6.51
N ARG A 18 -1.42 7.72 -5.85
CA ARG A 18 -1.45 7.26 -4.46
C ARG A 18 -2.20 5.96 -4.39
N HIS A 19 -1.57 4.99 -3.74
CA HIS A 19 -2.15 3.69 -3.49
C HIS A 19 -2.32 3.49 -1.99
N TYR A 20 -3.52 3.10 -1.58
CA TYR A 20 -3.81 2.76 -0.21
C TYR A 20 -3.90 1.25 -0.09
N VAL A 21 -3.02 0.65 0.72
CA VAL A 21 -3.14 -0.75 1.11
C VAL A 21 -3.77 -0.81 2.50
N VAL A 22 -4.90 -1.50 2.59
CA VAL A 22 -5.70 -1.62 3.82
C VAL A 22 -5.62 -3.05 4.32
N HIS A 23 -5.20 -3.22 5.57
CA HIS A 23 -5.32 -4.50 6.27
C HIS A 23 -6.64 -4.52 7.03
N THR A 24 -7.52 -5.43 6.64
CA THR A 24 -8.94 -5.49 7.07
C THR A 24 -9.15 -6.34 8.32
N HIS A 25 -8.14 -7.11 8.75
CA HIS A 25 -8.20 -7.94 9.96
C HIS A 25 -7.44 -7.32 11.12
N ASN A 26 -7.65 -7.78 12.35
CA ASN A 26 -6.92 -7.28 13.50
C ASN A 26 -5.45 -7.78 13.48
N PRO A 27 -4.45 -6.89 13.66
CA PRO A 27 -4.59 -5.45 13.85
C PRO A 27 -4.87 -4.70 12.53
N GLN A 28 -5.90 -3.86 12.52
CA GLN A 28 -6.28 -3.08 11.34
C GLN A 28 -5.30 -1.93 11.14
N PHE A 29 -4.94 -1.63 9.90
CA PHE A 29 -4.19 -0.43 9.56
C PHE A 29 -4.36 -0.07 8.09
N THR A 30 -3.92 1.12 7.73
CA THR A 30 -3.81 1.56 6.34
C THR A 30 -2.41 2.09 6.09
N VAL A 31 -1.85 1.78 4.93
CA VAL A 31 -0.58 2.36 4.47
C VAL A 31 -0.81 3.05 3.12
N GLU A 32 -0.26 4.25 3.00
CA GLU A 32 -0.20 5.01 1.75
C GLU A 32 1.16 4.80 1.10
N LEU A 33 1.14 4.36 -0.16
CA LEU A 33 2.30 4.03 -0.97
C LEU A 33 2.28 4.85 -2.27
N THR A 34 3.46 5.25 -2.72
CA THR A 34 3.69 5.76 -4.07
C THR A 34 4.71 4.88 -4.78
N PRO A 35 4.64 4.72 -6.11
CA PRO A 35 5.68 4.01 -6.87
C PRO A 35 7.07 4.58 -6.58
N ASP A 36 8.07 3.71 -6.43
CA ASP A 36 9.47 4.08 -6.35
C ASP A 36 10.03 4.36 -7.75
N ARG A 37 10.17 5.65 -8.09
CA ARG A 37 10.68 6.09 -9.40
C ARG A 37 12.18 5.89 -9.58
N GLU A 38 12.91 5.61 -8.50
CA GLU A 38 14.35 5.32 -8.53
C GLU A 38 14.61 3.83 -8.81
N ALA A 39 13.65 2.95 -8.51
CA ALA A 39 13.73 1.53 -8.83
C ALA A 39 13.84 1.28 -10.37
N PRO A 40 14.49 0.19 -10.80
CA PRO A 40 14.63 -0.15 -12.23
C PRO A 40 13.29 -0.30 -12.98
N ASP A 41 12.26 -0.79 -12.30
CA ASP A 41 10.90 -0.99 -12.83
C ASP A 41 9.97 0.22 -12.59
N LYS A 42 10.48 1.30 -12.01
CA LYS A 42 9.73 2.52 -11.63
C LYS A 42 8.59 2.31 -10.64
N VAL A 43 8.53 1.14 -10.00
CA VAL A 43 7.53 0.77 -8.99
C VAL A 43 8.20 0.38 -7.67
N GLY A 44 9.24 -0.44 -7.72
CA GLY A 44 9.92 -1.01 -6.56
C GLY A 44 8.97 -1.69 -5.60
N SER A 45 9.29 -1.71 -4.31
CA SER A 45 8.37 -2.15 -3.25
C SER A 45 7.34 -1.07 -2.85
N GLY A 46 7.32 0.06 -3.56
CA GLY A 46 6.59 1.26 -3.19
C GLY A 46 7.24 2.01 -2.02
N VAL A 47 7.23 3.34 -2.10
CA VAL A 47 7.69 4.24 -1.03
C VAL A 47 6.53 4.51 -0.07
N ILE A 48 6.67 4.10 1.19
CA ILE A 48 5.69 4.39 2.24
C ILE A 48 5.69 5.91 2.50
N LYS A 49 4.52 6.54 2.35
CA LYS A 49 4.31 7.96 2.64
C LYS A 49 3.63 8.18 3.97
N ARG A 50 2.74 7.27 4.37
CA ARG A 50 1.99 7.37 5.62
C ARG A 50 1.54 6.00 6.10
N VAL A 51 1.60 5.81 7.41
CA VAL A 51 0.98 4.66 8.09
C VAL A 51 -0.07 5.19 9.06
N CYS A 52 -1.29 4.68 8.94
CA CYS A 52 -2.40 4.98 9.84
C CYS A 52 -2.73 3.72 10.64
N VAL A 53 -2.47 3.76 11.93
CA VAL A 53 -2.84 2.70 12.89
C VAL A 53 -3.91 3.22 13.85
N PRO A 54 -4.84 2.37 14.31
CA PRO A 54 -5.73 2.71 15.41
C PRO A 54 -4.95 3.14 16.63
N ASN A 55 -5.41 4.21 17.28
CA ASN A 55 -4.81 4.71 18.51
C ASN A 55 -5.19 3.75 19.65
N SER A 56 -4.37 2.73 19.90
CA SER A 56 -4.60 1.81 21.02
C SER A 56 -3.63 2.13 22.16
N TRP A 57 -4.19 2.52 23.30
CA TRP A 57 -3.50 2.78 24.57
C TRP A 57 -2.60 1.59 25.04
N ALA A 58 -2.80 0.38 24.50
CA ALA A 58 -2.05 -0.84 24.85
C ALA A 58 -1.35 -1.53 23.66
N GLY A 59 -1.09 -0.83 22.55
CA GLY A 59 -0.66 -1.45 21.28
C GLY A 59 0.80 -1.90 21.26
N ASP A 60 1.04 -3.20 21.04
CA ASP A 60 2.33 -3.73 20.59
C ASP A 60 2.55 -3.35 19.12
N TYR A 61 3.20 -2.20 18.90
CA TYR A 61 3.50 -1.68 17.57
C TYR A 61 4.41 -2.61 16.75
N GLY A 62 5.12 -3.55 17.39
CA GLY A 62 5.95 -4.54 16.72
C GLY A 62 5.15 -5.49 15.81
N LYS A 63 3.86 -5.72 16.12
CA LYS A 63 2.98 -6.56 15.29
C LYS A 63 2.73 -5.96 13.91
N TYR A 64 2.76 -4.63 13.77
CA TYR A 64 2.54 -3.96 12.49
C TYR A 64 3.76 -4.06 11.58
N ALA A 65 4.98 -4.20 12.10
CA ALA A 65 6.20 -4.24 11.27
C ALA A 65 6.18 -5.40 10.25
N LYS A 66 5.78 -6.60 10.69
CA LYS A 66 5.63 -7.76 9.79
C LYS A 66 4.52 -7.57 8.76
N LEU A 67 3.41 -6.96 9.19
CA LEU A 67 2.27 -6.71 8.31
C LEU A 67 2.54 -5.58 7.30
N LEU A 68 3.40 -4.62 7.64
CA LEU A 68 3.85 -3.57 6.72
C LEU A 68 4.71 -4.14 5.59
N ALA A 69 5.60 -5.09 5.90
CA ALA A 69 6.36 -5.80 4.86
C ALA A 69 5.42 -6.57 3.92
N GLN A 70 4.43 -7.29 4.47
CA GLN A 70 3.40 -7.97 3.68
C GLN A 70 2.54 -7.00 2.86
N ALA A 71 2.29 -5.79 3.36
CA ALA A 71 1.56 -4.77 2.62
C ALA A 71 2.34 -4.28 1.38
N GLN A 72 3.67 -4.14 1.48
CA GLN A 72 4.53 -3.84 0.33
C GLN A 72 4.60 -5.00 -0.67
N GLU A 73 4.71 -6.25 -0.19
CA GLU A 73 4.64 -7.43 -1.05
C GLU A 73 3.31 -7.51 -1.82
N PHE A 74 2.20 -7.23 -1.12
CA PHE A 74 0.88 -7.14 -1.73
C PHE A 74 0.77 -5.99 -2.75
N PHE A 75 1.37 -4.84 -2.45
CA PHE A 75 1.40 -3.71 -3.37
C PHE A 75 2.09 -4.08 -4.70
N VAL A 76 3.23 -4.77 -4.65
CA VAL A 76 3.91 -5.28 -5.84
C VAL A 76 3.06 -6.33 -6.56
N ALA A 77 2.53 -7.31 -5.82
CA ALA A 77 1.76 -8.42 -6.38
C ALA A 77 0.42 -7.99 -7.01
N SER A 78 -0.17 -6.90 -6.53
CA SER A 78 -1.42 -6.33 -7.09
C SER A 78 -1.19 -5.49 -8.35
N GLY A 79 0.06 -5.39 -8.84
CA GLY A 79 0.43 -4.61 -10.01
C GLY A 79 0.59 -3.14 -9.65
N GLY A 80 1.54 -2.82 -8.77
CA GLY A 80 1.81 -1.47 -8.24
C GLY A 80 2.27 -0.42 -9.26
N GLY A 81 2.10 -0.69 -10.55
CA GLY A 81 2.32 0.26 -11.63
C GLY A 81 1.09 1.15 -11.88
N PRO A 82 1.27 2.19 -12.72
CA PRO A 82 0.22 3.14 -13.00
C PRO A 82 -1.05 2.46 -13.48
N ALA A 83 -2.20 2.84 -12.89
CA ALA A 83 -3.50 2.40 -13.37
C ALA A 83 -3.56 2.54 -14.90
N PRO A 84 -4.06 1.54 -15.65
CA PRO A 84 -4.11 1.62 -17.11
C PRO A 84 -4.86 2.89 -17.48
N LYS A 85 -4.17 3.80 -18.20
CA LYS A 85 -4.77 5.03 -18.73
C LYS A 85 -6.08 4.66 -19.41
N ARG A 86 -7.19 5.05 -18.79
CA ARG A 86 -8.50 4.93 -19.41
C ARG A 86 -8.43 5.77 -20.68
N MET A 87 -8.37 5.13 -21.84
CA MET A 87 -8.51 5.81 -23.13
C MET A 87 -9.89 6.47 -23.12
N GLN A 88 -9.91 7.78 -22.87
CA GLN A 88 -11.09 8.60 -23.15
C GLN A 88 -11.19 8.66 -24.68
N GLY A 89 -12.23 8.02 -25.21
CA GLY A 89 -12.67 8.21 -26.59
C GLY A 89 -13.46 9.50 -26.72
#